data_AF-N9RWN2-F1
#
_entry.id   AF-N9RWN2-F1
#
_cell.length_a   1.000
_cell.length_b   1.000
_cell.length_c   1.000
_cell.angle_alpha   90.00
_cell.angle_beta   90.00
_cell.angle_gamma   90.00
#
_symmetry.space_group_name_H-M   'P 1'
#
loop_
_entity.id
_entity.type
_entity.pdbx_description
1 polymer ?
#
loop_
_entity_poly.entity_id
_entity_poly.type
_entity_poly.pdbx_seq_one_letter_code
_entity_poly.pdbx_strand_id
1 'polypeptide(L)'
;MANWLISVKYEEFDLESAYEELPVIYWSNHAENQNAGFQLGDHVYIYVTQPVSKVMYQFKVLDQSGNNYPIEQRKYWKMKEEIDSYTGNFSVFQKVCKLDKTSLTRDYFIQSGLLPKTDTLQARRTDRNKALNHPIKLLLDFIADQFQTDRIEYDYPDEAGLENETFPEGAKQTVLVNKYERNPEARAKCIEIYGTRCCVCGLSFEYMYGSFAKDFIHVHHLKSLHTIGEQYEVDPKEDLRPVCPNCHAMLHKTENGLPMTIERLKLLYSVSLRNPLRQTFEE
;
A
#
# COMPACT_ATOMS: atom_id res chain seq x y z
N MET A 1 10.48 4.11 -15.93
CA MET A 1 10.40 4.32 -14.48
C MET A 1 11.10 3.17 -13.80
N ALA A 2 12.01 3.48 -12.90
CA ALA A 2 12.77 2.51 -12.13
C ALA A 2 12.34 2.54 -10.67
N ASN A 3 12.60 1.43 -9.97
CA ASN A 3 12.51 1.35 -8.52
C ASN A 3 13.88 1.64 -7.91
N TRP A 4 13.88 2.38 -6.81
CA TRP A 4 15.06 2.70 -6.04
C TRP A 4 14.87 2.27 -4.59
N LEU A 5 15.92 1.73 -3.98
CA LEU A 5 16.00 1.55 -2.54
C LEU A 5 17.18 2.36 -2.02
N ILE A 6 16.88 3.24 -1.08
CA ILE A 6 17.85 4.06 -0.36
C ILE A 6 17.66 3.89 1.13
N SER A 7 18.68 4.30 1.90
CA SER A 7 18.63 4.23 3.35
C SER A 7 18.63 5.62 3.97
N VAL A 8 18.01 5.72 5.14
CA VAL A 8 18.11 6.88 6.03
C VAL A 8 18.60 6.40 7.38
N LYS A 9 19.60 7.08 7.94
CA LYS A 9 20.03 6.79 9.31
C LYS A 9 19.03 7.39 10.28
N TYR A 10 18.45 6.53 11.13
CA TYR A 10 17.46 6.94 12.13
C TYR A 10 18.01 8.02 13.08
N GLU A 11 19.30 8.00 13.36
CA GLU A 11 19.97 8.95 14.26
C GLU A 11 20.32 10.29 13.62
N GLU A 12 20.30 10.40 12.28
CA GLU A 12 20.68 11.62 11.55
C GLU A 12 19.44 12.44 11.14
N PHE A 13 18.42 11.78 10.62
CA PHE A 13 17.24 12.44 10.04
C PHE A 13 15.92 11.83 10.53
N ASP A 14 15.07 12.66 11.13
CA ASP A 14 13.72 12.30 11.57
C ASP A 14 12.75 12.27 10.37
N LEU A 15 12.84 11.19 9.60
CA LEU A 15 11.99 10.99 8.42
C LEU A 15 10.50 10.86 8.77
N GLU A 16 10.18 10.34 9.95
CA GLU A 16 8.80 10.17 10.41
C GLU A 16 8.11 11.54 10.50
N SER A 17 8.65 12.44 11.32
CA SER A 17 8.09 13.79 11.48
C SER A 17 8.12 14.58 10.17
N ALA A 18 9.19 14.44 9.39
CA ALA A 18 9.29 15.09 8.08
C ALA A 18 8.22 14.60 7.09
N TYR A 19 7.90 13.30 7.11
CA TYR A 19 6.87 12.72 6.26
C TYR A 19 5.46 13.22 6.62
N GLU A 20 5.15 13.35 7.91
CA GLU A 20 3.83 13.82 8.36
C GLU A 20 3.64 15.32 8.05
N GLU A 21 4.64 16.14 8.38
CA GLU A 21 4.50 17.61 8.35
C GLU A 21 4.82 18.26 6.99
N LEU A 22 5.69 17.66 6.17
CA LEU A 22 6.08 18.28 4.90
C LEU A 22 5.26 17.73 3.73
N PRO A 23 4.88 18.57 2.75
CA PRO A 23 4.20 18.11 1.54
C PRO A 23 5.12 17.30 0.61
N VAL A 24 6.43 17.60 0.63
CA VAL A 24 7.45 16.93 -0.18
C VAL A 24 8.75 16.80 0.62
N ILE A 25 9.57 15.81 0.25
CA ILE A 25 10.88 15.56 0.85
C ILE A 25 11.97 15.83 -0.20
N TYR A 26 13.01 16.54 0.18
CA TYR A 26 14.18 16.78 -0.67
C TYR A 26 15.27 15.77 -0.31
N TRP A 27 15.85 15.15 -1.34
CA TRP A 27 16.87 14.13 -1.19
C TRP A 27 18.08 14.42 -2.08
N SER A 28 19.29 14.28 -1.55
CA SER A 28 20.49 14.58 -2.33
C SER A 28 20.66 13.63 -3.51
N ASN A 29 20.89 14.18 -4.70
CA ASN A 29 21.14 13.42 -5.91
C ASN A 29 22.63 13.41 -6.22
N HIS A 30 23.41 12.69 -5.41
CA HIS A 30 24.81 12.41 -5.72
C HIS A 30 24.87 11.35 -6.83
N ALA A 31 24.86 11.78 -8.09
CA ALA A 31 25.09 10.92 -9.24
C ALA A 31 26.29 11.45 -10.02
N GLU A 32 27.26 10.57 -10.30
CA GLU A 32 28.48 10.92 -11.04
C GLU A 32 28.17 11.34 -12.49
N ASN A 33 27.04 10.90 -13.07
CA ASN A 33 26.58 11.23 -14.43
C ASN A 33 25.04 11.40 -14.49
N GLN A 34 24.52 12.24 -15.40
CA GLN A 34 23.09 12.58 -15.53
C GLN A 34 22.14 11.36 -15.66
N ASN A 35 22.61 10.24 -16.23
CA ASN A 35 21.80 9.03 -16.42
C ASN A 35 21.80 8.06 -15.23
N ALA A 36 22.64 8.30 -14.21
CA ALA A 36 22.79 7.43 -13.05
C ALA A 36 21.96 7.88 -11.83
N GLY A 37 21.35 9.06 -11.90
CA GLY A 37 20.53 9.64 -10.82
C GLY A 37 19.05 9.24 -10.87
N PHE A 38 18.30 9.78 -9.92
CA PHE A 38 16.84 9.68 -9.90
C PHE A 38 16.26 10.38 -11.14
N GLN A 39 15.26 9.76 -11.78
CA GLN A 39 14.54 10.36 -12.91
C GLN A 39 13.09 10.65 -12.52
N LEU A 40 12.48 11.63 -13.19
CA LEU A 40 11.08 12.00 -12.97
C LEU A 40 10.17 10.77 -13.11
N GLY A 41 9.31 10.58 -12.11
CA GLY A 41 8.38 9.46 -12.06
C GLY A 41 8.94 8.14 -11.53
N ASP A 42 10.23 8.05 -11.20
CA ASP A 42 10.78 6.87 -10.52
C ASP A 42 10.15 6.69 -9.12
N HIS A 43 10.06 5.44 -8.68
CA HIS A 43 9.63 5.10 -7.33
C HIS A 43 10.84 4.95 -6.41
N VAL A 44 10.75 5.53 -5.22
CA VAL A 44 11.82 5.50 -4.23
C VAL A 44 11.29 4.92 -2.93
N TYR A 45 11.88 3.81 -2.50
CA TYR A 45 11.62 3.18 -1.22
C TYR A 45 12.71 3.54 -0.22
N ILE A 46 12.34 3.88 1.01
CA ILE A 46 13.30 4.25 2.05
C ILE A 46 13.36 3.19 3.15
N TYR A 47 14.54 2.62 3.31
CA TYR A 47 14.94 1.78 4.43
C TYR A 47 15.41 2.66 5.59
N VAL A 48 14.71 2.61 6.72
CA VAL A 48 15.16 3.23 7.95
C VAL A 48 16.08 2.26 8.67
N THR A 49 17.30 2.70 8.99
CA THR A 49 18.27 1.87 9.71
C THR A 49 17.80 1.54 11.14
N GLN A 50 18.64 0.85 11.90
CA GLN A 50 18.41 0.60 13.32
C GLN A 50 18.06 1.90 14.07
N PRO A 51 17.14 1.85 15.05
CA PRO A 51 16.49 0.66 15.60
C PRO A 51 15.30 0.13 14.78
N VAL A 52 14.86 0.86 13.74
CA VAL A 52 13.67 0.52 12.95
C VAL A 52 13.94 -0.66 12.00
N SER A 53 15.08 -0.62 11.30
CA SER A 53 15.60 -1.71 10.46
C SER A 53 14.59 -2.27 9.43
N LYS A 54 13.87 -1.37 8.76
CA LYS A 54 12.71 -1.69 7.92
C LYS A 54 12.54 -0.71 6.77
N VAL A 55 12.03 -1.20 5.63
CA VAL A 55 11.56 -0.34 4.53
C VAL A 55 10.14 0.12 4.85
N MET A 56 9.93 1.43 4.94
CA MET A 56 8.66 1.97 5.44
C MET A 56 7.98 2.95 4.49
N TYR A 57 8.73 3.65 3.66
CA TYR A 57 8.19 4.75 2.88
C TYR A 57 8.33 4.51 1.40
N GLN A 58 7.27 4.80 0.65
CA GLN A 58 7.30 4.96 -0.79
C GLN A 58 7.13 6.43 -1.15
N PHE A 59 7.94 6.87 -2.09
CA PHE A 59 7.87 8.18 -2.73
C PHE A 59 7.90 8.04 -4.25
N LYS A 60 7.52 9.11 -4.92
CA LYS A 60 7.71 9.30 -6.35
C LYS A 60 8.57 10.52 -6.60
N VAL A 61 9.53 10.42 -7.51
CA VAL A 61 10.35 11.56 -7.91
C VAL A 61 9.48 12.54 -8.71
N LEU A 62 9.20 13.70 -8.11
CA LEU A 62 8.35 14.73 -8.68
C LEU A 62 9.13 15.71 -9.54
N ASP A 63 10.30 16.14 -9.05
CA ASP A 63 11.12 17.15 -9.70
C ASP A 63 12.62 17.02 -9.33
N GLN A 64 13.47 17.81 -9.99
CA GLN A 64 14.86 18.05 -9.61
C GLN A 64 15.02 19.53 -9.24
N SER A 65 15.26 19.80 -7.96
CA SER A 65 15.58 21.14 -7.47
C SER A 65 17.08 21.44 -7.60
N GLY A 66 17.41 22.72 -7.73
CA GLY A 66 18.80 23.21 -7.71
C GLY A 66 19.46 23.07 -6.32
N ASN A 67 20.58 23.77 -6.14
CA ASN A 67 21.50 23.58 -5.00
C ASN A 67 20.97 23.97 -3.60
N ASN A 68 19.73 24.43 -3.47
CA ASN A 68 19.21 24.93 -2.20
C ASN A 68 18.36 23.87 -1.48
N TYR A 69 18.92 23.34 -0.40
CA TYR A 69 18.16 22.52 0.55
C TYR A 69 17.13 23.38 1.30
N PRO A 70 15.84 23.02 1.31
CA PRO A 70 14.81 23.85 1.93
C PRO A 70 15.03 24.04 3.43
N ILE A 71 14.85 25.29 3.88
CA ILE A 71 14.99 25.66 5.30
C ILE A 71 14.02 24.86 6.17
N GLU A 72 12.78 24.65 5.71
CA GLU A 72 11.76 23.92 6.44
C GLU A 72 12.14 22.46 6.75
N GLN A 73 12.89 21.79 5.86
CA GLN A 73 13.32 20.41 6.09
C GLN A 73 14.54 20.32 7.02
N ARG A 74 15.31 21.42 7.18
CA ARG A 74 16.48 21.44 8.06
C ARG A 74 16.14 21.13 9.51
N LYS A 75 14.91 21.41 9.96
CA LYS A 75 14.49 21.18 11.35
C LYS A 75 14.39 19.70 11.75
N TYR A 76 14.33 18.78 10.79
CA TYR A 76 14.24 17.34 11.04
C TYR A 76 15.60 16.63 11.10
N TRP A 77 16.68 17.35 10.81
CA TRP A 77 18.02 16.84 11.08
C TRP A 77 18.31 16.92 12.57
N LYS A 78 18.75 15.80 13.15
CA LYS A 78 19.07 15.71 14.57
C LYS A 78 20.37 16.43 14.92
N MET A 79 21.31 16.52 13.97
CA MET A 79 22.54 17.30 14.06
C MET A 79 22.59 18.32 12.92
N LYS A 80 22.66 19.61 13.26
CA LYS A 80 22.53 20.69 12.26
C LYS A 80 23.80 20.91 11.45
N GLU A 81 24.95 20.55 12.02
CA GLU A 81 26.28 20.70 11.42
C GLU A 81 26.48 19.77 10.20
N GLU A 82 25.72 18.68 10.09
CA GLU A 82 25.80 17.75 8.97
C GLU A 82 25.16 18.32 7.69
N ILE A 83 24.18 19.22 7.82
CA ILE A 83 23.38 19.74 6.71
C ILE A 83 24.24 20.52 5.71
N ASP A 84 25.19 21.32 6.22
CA ASP A 84 26.02 22.18 5.38
C ASP A 84 27.05 21.40 4.56
N SER A 85 27.26 20.12 4.89
CA SER A 85 28.07 19.20 4.08
C SER A 85 27.34 18.68 2.85
N TYR A 86 25.99 18.71 2.84
CA TYR A 86 25.18 18.28 1.70
C TYR A 86 25.09 19.40 0.67
N THR A 87 25.95 19.30 -0.35
CA THR A 87 25.99 20.22 -1.48
C THR A 87 25.61 19.49 -2.78
N GLY A 88 24.98 20.20 -3.71
CA GLY A 88 24.61 19.69 -5.03
C GLY A 88 23.11 19.68 -5.29
N ASN A 89 22.70 19.01 -6.37
CA ASN A 89 21.31 18.96 -6.80
C ASN A 89 20.48 18.04 -5.90
N PHE A 90 19.22 18.41 -5.67
CA PHE A 90 18.29 17.63 -4.86
C PHE A 90 17.14 17.13 -5.73
N SER A 91 16.76 15.87 -5.54
CA SER A 91 15.50 15.36 -6.07
C SER A 91 14.37 15.69 -5.10
N VAL A 92 13.23 16.13 -5.64
CA VAL A 92 12.01 16.40 -4.87
C VAL A 92 11.15 15.15 -4.91
N PHE A 93 10.86 14.59 -3.75
CA PHE A 93 10.07 13.39 -3.57
C PHE A 93 8.66 13.76 -3.11
N GLN A 94 7.68 13.38 -3.92
CA GLN A 94 6.27 13.39 -3.54
C GLN A 94 5.97 12.16 -2.70
N LYS A 95 5.27 12.36 -1.57
CA LYS A 95 4.80 11.28 -0.70
C LYS A 95 3.85 10.38 -1.47
N VAL A 96 4.01 9.06 -1.33
CA VAL A 96 3.12 8.08 -1.96
C VAL A 96 2.36 7.28 -0.91
N CYS A 97 3.06 6.57 -0.05
CA CYS A 97 2.46 5.91 1.12
C CYS A 97 3.54 5.50 2.12
N LYS A 98 3.09 5.17 3.32
CA LYS A 98 3.89 4.69 4.44
C LYS A 98 3.30 3.38 4.93
N LEU A 99 4.13 2.37 5.12
CA LEU A 99 3.76 1.04 5.57
C LEU A 99 4.59 0.61 6.77
N ASP A 100 3.98 -0.21 7.61
CA ASP A 100 4.66 -0.95 8.66
C ASP A 100 4.32 -2.44 8.53
N LYS A 101 5.18 -3.18 7.81
CA LYS A 101 5.04 -4.63 7.61
C LYS A 101 6.29 -5.37 8.08
N THR A 102 6.10 -6.51 8.74
CA THR A 102 7.20 -7.40 9.15
C THR A 102 7.96 -7.98 7.95
N SER A 103 7.26 -8.19 6.82
CA SER A 103 7.83 -8.62 5.54
C SER A 103 8.82 -7.62 4.94
N LEU A 104 8.80 -6.36 5.38
CA LEU A 104 9.70 -5.30 4.91
C LEU A 104 10.91 -5.07 5.83
N THR A 105 11.13 -5.97 6.80
CA THR A 105 12.30 -5.92 7.67
C THR A 105 13.53 -6.52 7.00
N ARG A 106 14.71 -6.01 7.35
CA ARG A 106 15.98 -6.60 6.87
C ARG A 106 16.10 -8.08 7.22
N ASP A 107 15.66 -8.47 8.42
CA ASP A 107 15.71 -9.86 8.87
C ASP A 107 14.81 -10.76 8.04
N TYR A 108 13.62 -10.29 7.66
CA TYR A 108 12.75 -11.03 6.75
C TYR A 108 13.41 -11.21 5.37
N PHE A 109 14.03 -10.17 4.79
CA PHE A 109 14.73 -10.30 3.51
C PHE A 109 15.87 -11.32 3.57
N ILE A 110 16.56 -11.41 4.70
CA ILE A 110 17.61 -12.43 4.92
C ILE A 110 17.00 -13.83 5.01
N GLN A 111 15.94 -14.00 5.80
CA GLN A 111 15.30 -15.30 6.01
C GLN A 111 14.64 -15.84 4.74
N SER A 112 14.08 -14.95 3.91
CA SER A 112 13.47 -15.28 2.61
C SER A 112 14.49 -15.46 1.48
N GLY A 113 15.78 -15.23 1.73
CA GLY A 113 16.83 -15.36 0.71
C GLY A 113 16.91 -14.22 -0.30
N LEU A 114 16.14 -13.14 -0.11
CA LEU A 114 16.17 -11.93 -0.94
C LEU A 114 17.42 -11.06 -0.69
N LEU A 115 18.05 -11.23 0.47
CA LEU A 115 19.21 -10.44 0.87
C LEU A 115 20.27 -11.32 1.58
N PRO A 116 21.56 -11.22 1.23
CA PRO A 116 22.60 -11.92 1.97
C PRO A 116 22.81 -11.31 3.36
N LYS A 117 23.20 -12.14 4.34
CA LYS A 117 23.39 -11.73 5.75
C LYS A 117 24.37 -10.57 5.95
N THR A 118 25.37 -10.45 5.06
CA THR A 118 26.42 -9.42 5.10
C THR A 118 25.95 -8.05 4.65
N ASP A 119 24.80 -7.98 3.98
CA ASP A 119 24.34 -6.74 3.36
C ASP A 119 23.57 -5.88 4.35
N THR A 120 23.99 -4.62 4.52
CA THR A 120 23.42 -3.68 5.50
C THR A 120 22.25 -2.86 4.96
N LEU A 121 21.92 -2.98 3.67
CA LEU A 121 20.95 -2.12 2.96
C LEU A 121 21.30 -0.62 2.92
N GLN A 122 22.49 -0.23 3.38
CA GLN A 122 22.86 1.18 3.38
C GLN A 122 23.19 1.72 1.99
N ALA A 123 23.71 0.86 1.11
CA ALA A 123 24.03 1.21 -0.26
C ALA A 123 22.77 1.47 -1.09
N ARG A 124 22.81 2.54 -1.90
CA ARG A 124 21.78 2.89 -2.89
C ARG A 124 21.64 1.77 -3.94
N ARG A 125 20.42 1.41 -4.29
CA ARG A 125 20.09 0.37 -5.29
C ARG A 125 19.07 0.84 -6.29
N THR A 126 19.13 0.29 -7.49
CA THR A 126 18.09 0.42 -8.51
C THR A 126 17.97 -0.83 -9.36
N ASP A 127 16.75 -1.11 -9.83
CA ASP A 127 16.46 -2.13 -10.83
C ASP A 127 16.71 -1.64 -12.27
N ARG A 128 17.04 -0.34 -12.45
CA ARG A 128 17.29 0.24 -13.77
C ARG A 128 18.37 -0.55 -14.50
N ASN A 129 18.05 -0.95 -15.73
CA ASN A 129 18.94 -1.72 -16.61
C ASN A 129 19.42 -3.05 -16.00
N LYS A 130 18.66 -3.63 -15.05
CA LYS A 130 18.95 -4.94 -14.47
C LYS A 130 18.08 -6.02 -15.12
N ALA A 131 18.67 -7.19 -15.34
CA ALA A 131 17.95 -8.36 -15.83
C ALA A 131 16.90 -8.84 -14.82
N LEU A 132 15.87 -9.54 -15.29
CA LEU A 132 14.74 -9.99 -14.46
C LEU A 132 15.17 -10.85 -13.26
N ASN A 133 16.19 -11.68 -13.43
CA ASN A 133 16.74 -12.56 -12.39
C ASN A 133 17.83 -11.89 -11.52
N HIS A 134 18.08 -10.59 -11.69
CA HIS A 134 19.11 -9.90 -10.93
C HIS A 134 18.66 -9.74 -9.47
N PRO A 135 19.50 -10.06 -8.46
CA PRO A 135 19.09 -10.04 -7.04
C PRO A 135 18.49 -8.70 -6.56
N ILE A 136 19.09 -7.58 -6.99
CA ILE A 136 18.54 -6.24 -6.69
C ILE A 136 17.14 -6.05 -7.29
N LYS A 137 16.90 -6.55 -8.51
CA LYS A 137 15.61 -6.43 -9.16
C LYS A 137 14.57 -7.27 -8.42
N LEU A 138 14.89 -8.52 -8.09
CA LEU A 138 14.01 -9.40 -7.30
C LEU A 138 13.63 -8.79 -5.95
N LEU A 139 14.60 -8.20 -5.23
CA LEU A 139 14.35 -7.49 -3.97
C LEU A 139 13.43 -6.28 -4.17
N LEU A 140 13.68 -5.45 -5.18
CA LEU A 140 12.89 -4.25 -5.45
C LEU A 140 11.47 -4.59 -5.96
N ASP A 141 11.32 -5.63 -6.76
CA ASP A 141 10.03 -6.13 -7.22
C ASP A 141 9.22 -6.65 -6.02
N PHE A 142 9.85 -7.40 -5.10
CA PHE A 142 9.22 -7.83 -3.84
C PHE A 142 8.77 -6.62 -3.00
N ILE A 143 9.64 -5.64 -2.78
CA ILE A 143 9.29 -4.43 -2.02
C ILE A 143 8.12 -3.71 -2.71
N ALA A 144 8.20 -3.47 -4.01
CA ALA A 144 7.16 -2.78 -4.76
C ALA A 144 5.80 -3.47 -4.64
N ASP A 145 5.77 -4.80 -4.70
CA ASP A 145 4.56 -5.61 -4.49
C ASP A 145 3.93 -5.40 -3.10
N GLN A 146 4.76 -5.33 -2.05
CA GLN A 146 4.27 -5.06 -0.69
C GLN A 146 3.59 -3.67 -0.57
N PHE A 147 4.06 -2.69 -1.34
CA PHE A 147 3.50 -1.33 -1.40
C PHE A 147 2.30 -1.20 -2.35
N GLN A 148 2.14 -2.10 -3.31
CA GLN A 148 0.97 -2.16 -4.19
C GLN A 148 -0.21 -2.91 -3.56
N THR A 149 0.07 -3.92 -2.72
CA THR A 149 -0.96 -4.78 -2.10
C THR A 149 -1.88 -4.02 -1.14
N ASP A 150 -1.44 -2.89 -0.57
CA ASP A 150 -2.29 -2.01 0.27
C ASP A 150 -2.94 -0.85 -0.53
N ARG A 151 -2.67 -0.78 -1.83
CA ARG A 151 -3.34 0.12 -2.79
C ARG A 151 -4.42 -0.62 -3.58
N ILE A 152 -5.16 -1.51 -2.92
CA ILE A 152 -6.50 -1.80 -3.42
C ILE A 152 -7.25 -0.49 -3.26
N GLU A 153 -7.40 0.22 -4.38
CA GLU A 153 -8.30 1.36 -4.52
C GLU A 153 -9.57 1.07 -3.73
N TYR A 154 -9.87 1.95 -2.77
CA TYR A 154 -11.17 1.96 -2.13
C TYR A 154 -12.21 2.02 -3.25
N ASP A 155 -12.90 0.91 -3.49
CA ASP A 155 -13.96 0.77 -4.49
C ASP A 155 -15.25 1.51 -4.06
N TYR A 156 -15.11 2.42 -3.09
CA TYR A 156 -16.16 3.28 -2.59
C TYR A 156 -15.88 4.69 -3.11
N PRO A 157 -16.76 5.25 -3.97
CA PRO A 157 -16.65 6.62 -4.45
C PRO A 157 -16.47 7.64 -3.33
N ASP A 158 -17.04 7.35 -2.16
CA ASP A 158 -17.09 8.25 -1.00
C ASP A 158 -15.78 8.27 -0.18
N GLU A 159 -14.86 7.31 -0.40
CA GLU A 159 -13.56 7.24 0.29
C GLU A 159 -12.39 7.67 -0.62
N ALA A 160 -12.67 8.05 -1.87
CA ALA A 160 -11.67 8.53 -2.80
C ALA A 160 -11.29 10.01 -2.53
N GLY A 161 -10.02 10.28 -2.23
CA GLY A 161 -9.50 11.65 -2.06
C GLY A 161 -9.50 12.20 -0.64
N LEU A 162 -9.43 11.32 0.38
CA LEU A 162 -9.30 11.67 1.80
C LEU A 162 -7.98 12.39 2.17
N GLU A 163 -7.12 12.72 1.20
CA GLU A 163 -5.89 13.53 1.39
C GLU A 163 -6.14 15.05 1.37
N ASN A 164 -7.39 15.50 1.15
CA ASN A 164 -7.72 16.92 1.17
C ASN A 164 -7.98 17.41 2.60
N GLU A 165 -7.16 18.33 3.11
CA GLU A 165 -7.33 19.01 4.41
C GLU A 165 -8.55 19.97 4.46
N THR A 166 -9.38 19.98 3.41
CA THR A 166 -10.56 20.84 3.32
C THR A 166 -11.80 19.99 3.05
N PHE A 167 -12.92 20.37 3.69
CA PHE A 167 -14.21 19.67 3.59
C PHE A 167 -15.24 20.48 2.75
N PRO A 168 -15.06 20.65 1.43
CA PRO A 168 -16.09 21.27 0.60
C PRO A 168 -17.21 20.26 0.28
N GLU A 169 -18.43 20.49 0.78
CA GLU A 169 -19.61 19.71 0.40
C GLU A 169 -20.20 20.18 -0.95
N GLY A 170 -20.68 19.25 -1.78
CA GLY A 170 -21.48 19.55 -2.98
C GLY A 170 -20.70 19.73 -4.30
N ALA A 171 -19.37 19.65 -4.28
CA ALA A 171 -18.56 19.67 -5.50
C ALA A 171 -18.64 18.32 -6.24
N LYS A 172 -18.93 18.35 -7.55
CA LYS A 172 -18.86 17.15 -8.39
C LYS A 172 -17.40 16.77 -8.61
N GLN A 173 -16.93 15.75 -7.89
CA GLN A 173 -15.62 15.16 -8.10
C GLN A 173 -15.72 14.01 -9.10
N THR A 174 -14.93 14.05 -10.16
CA THR A 174 -14.80 12.93 -11.10
C THR A 174 -13.65 12.06 -10.64
N VAL A 175 -13.96 10.89 -10.05
CA VAL A 175 -12.95 9.92 -9.64
C VAL A 175 -12.68 8.97 -10.80
N LEU A 176 -11.44 8.97 -11.31
CA LEU A 176 -10.95 7.95 -12.23
C LEU A 176 -10.62 6.70 -11.41
N VAL A 177 -11.58 5.78 -11.30
CA VAL A 177 -11.38 4.44 -10.72
C VAL A 177 -10.76 3.53 -11.78
N ASN A 178 -9.67 2.83 -11.44
CA ASN A 178 -9.12 1.80 -12.30
C ASN A 178 -10.10 0.61 -12.35
N LYS A 179 -10.87 0.53 -13.43
CA LYS A 179 -11.76 -0.60 -13.68
C LYS A 179 -10.92 -1.80 -14.11
N TYR A 180 -10.42 -2.57 -13.14
CA TYR A 180 -10.05 -3.96 -13.41
C TYR A 180 -11.28 -4.62 -14.06
N GLU A 181 -11.09 -5.29 -15.21
CA GLU A 181 -12.17 -6.03 -15.88
C GLU A 181 -12.63 -7.18 -14.96
N ARG A 182 -13.53 -6.88 -14.03
CA ARG A 182 -14.27 -7.89 -13.29
C ARG A 182 -15.21 -8.55 -14.30
N ASN A 183 -14.92 -9.80 -14.66
CA ASN A 183 -15.75 -10.57 -15.58
C ASN A 183 -17.18 -10.69 -14.99
N PRO A 184 -18.19 -10.04 -15.59
CA PRO A 184 -19.57 -10.07 -15.08
C PRO A 184 -20.14 -11.48 -15.05
N GLU A 185 -19.69 -12.37 -15.94
CA GLU A 185 -20.09 -13.77 -15.98
C GLU A 185 -19.52 -14.55 -14.79
N ALA A 186 -18.27 -14.28 -14.38
CA ALA A 186 -17.69 -14.92 -13.20
C ALA A 186 -18.44 -14.53 -11.92
N ARG A 187 -18.85 -13.26 -11.81
CA ARG A 187 -19.74 -12.81 -10.73
C ARG A 187 -21.08 -13.53 -10.78
N ALA A 188 -21.73 -13.59 -11.95
CA ALA A 188 -23.03 -14.24 -12.12
C ALA A 188 -22.97 -15.72 -11.72
N LYS A 189 -21.94 -16.44 -12.19
CA LYS A 189 -21.70 -17.86 -11.84
C LYS A 189 -21.43 -18.04 -10.34
N CYS A 190 -20.65 -17.16 -9.70
CA CYS A 190 -20.45 -17.21 -8.25
C CYS A 190 -21.78 -17.08 -7.49
N ILE A 191 -22.65 -16.16 -7.91
CA ILE A 191 -23.98 -15.97 -7.31
C ILE A 191 -24.90 -17.16 -7.62
N GLU A 192 -24.82 -17.76 -8.80
CA GLU A 192 -25.56 -18.98 -9.14
C GLU A 192 -25.15 -20.16 -8.23
N ILE A 193 -23.84 -20.30 -7.95
CA ILE A 193 -23.29 -21.38 -7.12
C ILE A 193 -23.60 -21.17 -5.63
N TYR A 194 -23.39 -19.96 -5.11
CA TYR A 194 -23.39 -19.68 -3.67
C TYR A 194 -24.60 -18.89 -3.17
N GLY A 195 -25.38 -18.32 -4.08
CA GLY A 195 -26.45 -17.38 -3.77
C GLY A 195 -25.94 -16.01 -3.34
N THR A 196 -26.83 -15.25 -2.70
CA THR A 196 -26.63 -13.84 -2.34
C THR A 196 -26.45 -13.60 -0.84
N ARG A 197 -26.33 -14.68 -0.05
CA ARG A 197 -26.08 -14.57 1.40
C ARG A 197 -24.58 -14.36 1.62
N CYS A 198 -24.25 -13.37 2.44
CA CYS A 198 -22.86 -13.13 2.83
C CYS A 198 -22.29 -14.37 3.52
N CYS A 199 -21.18 -14.90 2.99
CA CYS A 199 -20.56 -16.09 3.54
C CYS A 199 -19.97 -15.86 4.94
N VAL A 200 -19.70 -14.60 5.34
CA VAL A 200 -19.13 -14.22 6.64
C VAL A 200 -20.22 -14.05 7.70
N CYS A 201 -21.12 -13.09 7.51
CA CYS A 201 -22.11 -12.71 8.54
C CYS A 201 -23.51 -13.31 8.32
N GLY A 202 -23.74 -13.98 7.19
CA GLY A 202 -25.04 -14.57 6.83
C GLY A 202 -26.09 -13.57 6.33
N LEU A 203 -25.76 -12.27 6.28
CA LEU A 203 -26.66 -11.22 5.81
C LEU A 203 -27.16 -11.53 4.40
N SER A 204 -28.47 -11.42 4.21
CA SER A 204 -29.12 -11.36 2.90
C SER A 204 -29.84 -10.03 2.79
N PHE A 205 -29.50 -9.26 1.77
CA PHE A 205 -30.15 -7.98 1.53
C PHE A 205 -31.62 -8.15 1.15
N GLU A 206 -31.96 -9.18 0.36
CA GLU A 206 -33.34 -9.48 0.01
C GLU A 206 -34.19 -9.82 1.24
N TYR A 207 -33.67 -10.60 2.18
CA TYR A 207 -34.43 -10.92 3.41
C TYR A 207 -34.51 -9.75 4.39
N MET A 208 -33.50 -8.86 4.39
CA MET A 208 -33.48 -7.71 5.29
C MET A 208 -34.32 -6.54 4.77
N TYR A 209 -34.28 -6.30 3.47
CA TYR A 209 -34.82 -5.10 2.86
C TYR A 209 -35.93 -5.38 1.83
N GLY A 210 -36.18 -6.65 1.50
CA GLY A 210 -37.19 -7.05 0.53
C GLY A 210 -36.68 -7.09 -0.91
N SER A 211 -37.60 -7.24 -1.85
CA SER A 211 -37.28 -7.50 -3.27
C SER A 211 -36.48 -6.39 -3.96
N PHE A 212 -36.50 -5.16 -3.46
CA PHE A 212 -35.71 -4.07 -4.05
C PHE A 212 -34.20 -4.32 -3.94
N ALA A 213 -33.77 -5.09 -2.94
CA ALA A 213 -32.38 -5.44 -2.71
C ALA A 213 -32.06 -6.88 -3.15
N LYS A 214 -32.94 -7.46 -4.00
CA LYS A 214 -32.71 -8.75 -4.64
C LYS A 214 -31.40 -8.71 -5.44
N ASP A 215 -30.63 -9.79 -5.34
CA ASP A 215 -29.32 -9.96 -6.00
C ASP A 215 -28.24 -8.94 -5.60
N PHE A 216 -28.52 -8.08 -4.61
CA PHE A 216 -27.55 -7.14 -4.06
C PHE A 216 -26.58 -7.85 -3.12
N ILE A 217 -25.36 -8.09 -3.62
CA ILE A 217 -24.25 -8.66 -2.87
C ILE A 217 -22.93 -8.33 -3.60
N HIS A 218 -21.84 -8.17 -2.84
CA HIS A 218 -20.50 -8.06 -3.40
C HIS A 218 -19.89 -9.45 -3.58
N VAL A 219 -18.92 -9.57 -4.50
CA VAL A 219 -18.14 -10.81 -4.69
C VAL A 219 -16.68 -10.50 -4.42
N HIS A 220 -16.09 -11.27 -3.51
CA HIS A 220 -14.70 -11.14 -3.07
C HIS A 220 -13.85 -12.26 -3.66
N HIS A 221 -12.62 -11.92 -4.08
CA HIS A 221 -11.64 -12.89 -4.56
C HIS A 221 -10.82 -13.41 -3.37
N LEU A 222 -10.75 -14.74 -3.20
CA LEU A 222 -9.99 -15.40 -2.14
C LEU A 222 -8.48 -15.34 -2.37
N LYS A 223 -8.06 -15.26 -3.63
CA LYS A 223 -6.69 -14.99 -4.04
C LYS A 223 -6.64 -13.58 -4.62
N SER A 224 -5.75 -12.74 -4.10
CA SER A 224 -5.52 -11.42 -4.65
C SER A 224 -5.06 -11.54 -6.10
N LEU A 225 -5.77 -10.90 -7.03
CA LEU A 225 -5.41 -10.89 -8.46
C LEU A 225 -4.00 -10.29 -8.70
N HIS A 226 -3.49 -9.49 -7.76
CA HIS A 226 -2.13 -8.93 -7.78
C HIS A 226 -1.02 -9.99 -7.75
N THR A 227 -1.27 -11.19 -7.21
CA THR A 227 -0.28 -12.28 -7.15
C THR A 227 -0.13 -13.04 -8.48
N ILE A 228 -0.98 -12.76 -9.48
CA ILE A 228 -1.02 -13.52 -10.73
C ILE A 228 -0.64 -12.57 -11.86
N GLY A 229 0.66 -12.51 -12.15
CA GLY A 229 1.25 -11.63 -13.19
C GLY A 229 0.96 -12.04 -14.64
N GLU A 230 0.01 -12.94 -14.88
CA GLU A 230 -0.43 -13.40 -16.20
C GLU A 230 -1.97 -13.47 -16.24
N GLN A 231 -2.55 -13.51 -17.45
CA GLN A 231 -4.00 -13.69 -17.63
C GLN A 231 -4.50 -14.89 -16.81
N TYR A 232 -5.24 -14.62 -15.73
CA TYR A 232 -5.80 -15.63 -14.86
C TYR A 232 -7.25 -15.89 -15.22
N GLU A 233 -7.59 -17.15 -15.52
CA GLU A 233 -8.98 -17.57 -15.61
C GLU A 233 -9.52 -17.78 -14.19
N VAL A 234 -10.41 -16.89 -13.75
CA VAL A 234 -11.04 -16.96 -12.44
C VAL A 234 -11.97 -18.16 -12.39
N ASP A 235 -11.79 -19.05 -11.41
CA ASP A 235 -12.75 -20.09 -11.08
C ASP A 235 -13.82 -19.52 -10.13
N PRO A 236 -15.09 -19.36 -10.57
CA PRO A 236 -16.14 -18.77 -9.72
C PRO A 236 -16.44 -19.58 -8.46
N LYS A 237 -16.08 -20.88 -8.44
CA LYS A 237 -16.26 -21.77 -7.31
C LYS A 237 -15.04 -21.75 -6.40
N GLU A 238 -13.83 -21.81 -6.92
CA GLU A 238 -12.65 -21.92 -6.05
C GLU A 238 -12.09 -20.56 -5.61
N ASP A 239 -12.30 -19.50 -6.38
CA ASP A 239 -11.67 -18.20 -6.12
C ASP A 239 -12.62 -17.12 -5.64
N LEU A 240 -13.94 -17.30 -5.74
CA LEU A 240 -14.91 -16.23 -5.45
C LEU A 240 -15.85 -16.59 -4.30
N ARG A 241 -16.20 -15.61 -3.46
CA ARG A 241 -17.27 -15.77 -2.45
C ARG A 241 -18.19 -14.54 -2.37
N PRO A 242 -19.51 -14.74 -2.19
CA PRO A 242 -20.43 -13.64 -1.94
C PRO A 242 -20.24 -13.07 -0.53
N VAL A 243 -20.10 -11.75 -0.41
CA VAL A 243 -19.92 -11.03 0.85
C VAL A 243 -20.73 -9.73 0.85
N CYS A 244 -21.23 -9.30 2.02
CA CYS A 244 -21.87 -7.98 2.11
C CYS A 244 -20.82 -6.86 2.02
N PRO A 245 -21.21 -5.62 1.65
CA PRO A 245 -20.30 -4.48 1.57
C PRO A 245 -19.45 -4.28 2.84
N ASN A 246 -20.07 -4.39 4.02
CA ASN A 246 -19.36 -4.22 5.30
C ASN A 246 -18.29 -5.30 5.52
N CYS A 247 -18.63 -6.58 5.29
CA CYS A 247 -17.65 -7.66 5.38
C CYS A 247 -16.60 -7.56 4.28
N HIS A 248 -16.97 -7.12 3.07
CA HIS A 248 -16.04 -6.93 1.97
C HIS A 248 -14.98 -5.88 2.34
N ALA A 249 -15.40 -4.75 2.92
CA ALA A 249 -14.47 -3.72 3.41
C ALA A 249 -13.51 -4.28 4.48
N MET A 250 -14.00 -5.10 5.41
CA MET A 250 -13.15 -5.72 6.44
C MET A 250 -12.18 -6.77 5.88
N LEU A 251 -12.55 -7.49 4.82
CA LEU A 251 -11.66 -8.44 4.14
C LEU A 251 -10.48 -7.76 3.43
N HIS A 252 -10.63 -6.48 3.07
CA HIS A 252 -9.54 -5.66 2.53
C HIS A 252 -8.67 -4.99 3.60
N LYS A 253 -8.98 -5.17 4.89
CA LYS A 253 -8.11 -4.71 5.99
C LYS A 253 -7.06 -5.76 6.33
N THR A 254 -5.99 -5.33 6.99
CA THR A 254 -4.94 -6.21 7.52
C THR A 254 -4.99 -6.25 9.05
N GLU A 255 -4.65 -7.40 9.64
CA GLU A 255 -4.48 -7.57 11.08
C GLU A 255 -3.02 -7.98 11.33
N ASN A 256 -2.25 -7.17 12.07
CA ASN A 256 -0.82 -7.39 12.31
C ASN A 256 0.01 -7.61 11.03
N GLY A 257 -0.37 -6.92 9.94
CA GLY A 257 0.30 -7.03 8.63
C GLY A 257 -0.07 -8.27 7.81
N LEU A 258 -1.00 -9.12 8.29
CA LEU A 258 -1.54 -10.24 7.51
C LEU A 258 -2.88 -9.84 6.86
N PRO A 259 -3.14 -10.24 5.60
CA PRO A 259 -4.45 -10.05 4.98
C PRO A 259 -5.57 -10.72 5.79
N MET A 260 -6.69 -10.04 5.94
CA MET A 260 -7.86 -10.60 6.62
C MET A 260 -8.46 -11.75 5.81
N THR A 261 -8.56 -12.93 6.40
CA THR A 261 -9.22 -14.09 5.76
C THR A 261 -10.70 -14.17 6.13
N ILE A 262 -11.49 -14.86 5.31
CA ILE A 262 -12.90 -15.14 5.60
C ILE A 262 -13.06 -15.88 6.92
N GLU A 263 -12.19 -16.87 7.18
CA GLU A 263 -12.21 -17.67 8.40
C GLU A 263 -11.94 -16.81 9.63
N ARG A 264 -10.95 -15.91 9.53
CA ARG A 264 -10.61 -14.99 10.62
C ARG A 264 -11.74 -14.00 10.86
N LEU A 265 -12.29 -13.40 9.81
CA LEU A 265 -13.37 -12.44 9.94
C LEU A 265 -14.67 -13.08 10.48
N LYS A 266 -14.97 -14.32 10.08
CA LYS A 266 -16.07 -15.13 10.66
C LYS A 266 -15.88 -15.30 12.16
N LEU A 267 -14.67 -15.64 12.61
CA LEU A 267 -14.37 -15.78 14.03
C LEU A 267 -14.63 -14.46 14.77
N LEU A 268 -14.09 -13.34 14.28
CA LEU A 268 -14.31 -12.01 14.86
C LEU A 268 -15.80 -11.65 14.92
N TYR A 269 -16.56 -11.91 13.84
CA TYR A 269 -18.00 -11.70 13.79
C TYR A 269 -18.75 -12.57 14.82
N SER A 270 -18.37 -13.84 14.96
CA SER A 270 -18.99 -14.76 15.94
C SER A 270 -18.72 -14.34 17.38
N VAL A 271 -17.55 -13.77 17.66
CA VAL A 271 -17.22 -13.21 18.97
C VAL A 271 -18.04 -11.94 19.20
N SER A 272 -18.20 -11.08 18.19
CA SER A 272 -18.95 -9.83 18.33
C SER A 272 -20.44 -10.05 18.62
N LEU A 273 -21.03 -11.17 18.19
CA LEU A 273 -22.42 -11.53 18.54
C LEU A 273 -22.66 -11.66 20.05
N ARG A 274 -21.61 -11.92 20.83
CA ARG A 274 -21.67 -12.01 22.30
C ARG A 274 -21.18 -10.74 23.00
N ASN A 275 -20.79 -9.72 22.23
CA ASN A 275 -20.25 -8.49 22.80
C ASN A 275 -21.41 -7.66 23.37
N PRO A 276 -21.42 -7.35 24.68
CA PRO A 276 -22.49 -6.54 25.29
C PRO A 276 -22.54 -5.10 24.75
N LEU A 277 -21.47 -4.63 24.11
CA LEU A 277 -21.40 -3.33 23.44
C LEU A 277 -21.87 -3.37 21.98
N ARG A 278 -22.26 -4.54 21.45
CA ARG A 278 -22.95 -4.63 20.15
C ARG A 278 -24.36 -4.09 20.33
N GLN A 279 -24.47 -2.77 20.39
CA GLN A 279 -25.70 -2.06 20.62
C GLN A 279 -26.70 -2.36 19.49
N THR A 280 -27.92 -2.67 19.86
CA THR A 280 -29.10 -2.31 19.07
C THR A 280 -29.33 -0.83 19.29
N PHE A 281 -29.68 -0.07 18.24
CA PHE A 281 -30.07 1.34 18.35
C PHE A 281 -31.46 1.48 19.03
N GLU A 282 -31.58 0.94 20.24
CA GLU A 282 -32.68 1.13 21.19
C GLU A 282 -31.97 1.41 22.53
N GLU A 283 -31.90 2.61 23.10
CA GLU A 283 -32.63 3.89 22.95
C GLU A 283 -31.69 5.07 22.62
#